data_AF-A0A7S4Q6T2-F1
#
_entry.id   AF-A0A7S4Q6T2-F1
#
_cell.length_a   1.000
_cell.length_b   1.000
_cell.length_c   1.000
_cell.angle_alpha   90.00
_cell.angle_beta   90.00
_cell.angle_gamma   90.00
#
_symmetry.space_group_name_H-M   'P 1'
#
loop_
_entity.id
_entity.type
_entity.pdbx_description
1 polymer ?
#
loop_
_entity_poly.entity_id
_entity_poly.type
_entity_poly.pdbx_seq_one_letter_code
_entity_poly.pdbx_strand_id
1 'polypeptide(L)'
;KTARGWVHHQAVSGIDSQVVLYNGVHVKVIGGGKGSYWDISAILSKLTTCLVILTLPRKIIMFICTRLLGHLSTIYYQAVFEQFSIHDAVAGMSARLLAWNATFVKLADREHHGIPVISKNRLRERLYSLMRHRGHQMDSDEVAYLCEYSFQALLSMHVGWSIRDQLQGVRNEVGWQRGLTDDAINKSGQEEFIDCDRYNVACTLYEDLSFDAIVKLFDRDRRRRFLERLFTPRELAEIY
;
A
#
# COMPACT_ATOMS: atom_id res chain seq x y z
N LYS A 1 54.37 24.35 4.72
CA LYS A 1 55.02 25.55 4.17
C LYS A 1 55.27 26.52 5.31
N THR A 2 56.50 26.62 5.80
CA THR A 2 56.91 27.60 6.82
C THR A 2 57.16 28.93 6.14
N ALA A 3 56.31 29.93 6.40
CA ALA A 3 56.54 31.29 5.94
C ALA A 3 57.56 31.95 6.87
N ARG A 4 58.78 32.19 6.36
CA ARG A 4 59.77 33.04 7.02
C ARG A 4 59.50 34.47 6.59
N GLY A 5 59.03 35.30 7.52
CA GLY A 5 58.91 36.74 7.34
C GLY A 5 59.79 37.45 8.36
N TRP A 6 60.60 38.41 7.90
CA TRP A 6 61.32 39.33 8.76
C TRP A 6 60.35 40.40 9.23
N VAL A 7 60.21 40.57 10.54
CA VAL A 7 59.35 41.61 11.12
C VAL A 7 60.24 42.56 11.91
N HIS A 8 60.23 43.84 11.51
CA HIS A 8 60.91 44.91 12.20
C HIS A 8 59.91 45.59 13.14
N HIS A 9 60.10 45.46 14.45
CA HIS A 9 59.39 46.30 15.42
C HIS A 9 60.34 47.38 15.93
N GLN A 10 59.94 48.64 15.78
CA GLN A 10 60.56 49.77 16.48
C GLN A 10 59.66 50.12 17.65
N ALA A 11 60.19 50.02 18.87
CA ALA A 11 59.59 50.61 20.06
C ALA A 11 60.49 51.76 20.50
N VAL A 12 59.95 52.97 20.52
CA VAL A 12 60.64 54.17 20.99
C VAL A 12 60.18 54.42 22.43
N SER A 13 61.10 54.25 23.38
CA SER A 13 60.90 54.70 24.76
C SER A 13 61.65 56.01 24.97
N GLY A 14 60.99 56.98 25.60
CA GLY A 14 61.38 58.39 25.56
C GLY A 14 62.46 58.85 26.55
N ILE A 15 62.86 60.09 26.29
CA ILE A 15 63.72 61.06 26.99
C ILE A 15 65.22 61.04 26.64
N ASP A 16 65.79 59.94 26.16
CA ASP A 16 67.09 59.97 25.47
C ASP A 16 67.06 58.93 24.34
N SER A 17 67.05 59.39 23.09
CA SER A 17 66.70 58.58 21.93
C SER A 17 67.85 57.64 21.52
N GLN A 18 67.99 56.52 22.22
CA GLN A 18 68.74 55.36 21.70
C GLN A 18 67.77 54.41 21.00
N VAL A 19 67.92 54.30 19.67
CA VAL A 19 67.19 53.30 18.88
C VAL A 19 67.88 51.95 19.08
N VAL A 20 67.34 51.12 19.97
CA VAL A 20 67.84 49.76 20.14
C VAL A 20 67.23 48.87 19.06
N LEU A 21 68.05 48.51 18.07
CA LEU A 21 67.67 47.58 17.01
C LEU A 21 67.78 46.15 17.52
N TYR A 22 66.65 45.52 17.81
CA TYR A 22 66.60 44.10 18.13
C TYR A 22 66.42 43.29 16.85
N ASN A 23 67.49 42.63 16.41
CA ASN A 23 67.44 41.66 15.32
C ASN A 23 67.09 40.28 15.89
N GLY A 24 65.78 39.96 15.92
CA GLY A 24 65.27 38.68 16.42
C GLY A 24 64.72 37.79 15.30
N VAL A 25 64.93 36.48 15.41
CA VAL A 25 64.27 35.49 14.54
C VAL A 25 62.96 35.06 15.21
N HIS A 26 61.82 35.47 14.67
CA HIS A 26 60.51 35.02 15.16
C HIS A 26 60.05 33.77 14.40
N VAL A 27 60.13 32.62 15.05
CA VAL A 27 59.66 31.35 14.49
C VAL A 27 58.18 31.14 14.85
N LYS A 28 57.28 31.39 13.90
CA LYS A 28 55.85 31.06 14.05
C LYS A 28 55.59 29.67 13.48
N VAL A 29 55.47 28.67 14.37
CA VAL A 29 55.07 27.32 13.98
C VAL A 29 53.55 27.30 13.84
N ILE A 30 53.05 27.31 12.60
CA ILE A 30 51.63 27.10 12.33
C ILE A 30 51.43 25.60 12.12
N GLY A 31 51.09 24.89 13.20
CA GLY A 31 50.72 23.49 13.15
C GLY A 31 49.35 23.34 12.49
N GLY A 32 49.33 22.74 11.30
CA GLY A 32 48.10 22.37 10.61
C GLY A 32 48.03 20.85 10.46
N GLY A 33 46.94 20.26 10.96
CA GLY A 33 46.66 18.84 10.82
C GLY A 33 45.16 18.62 10.88
N LYS A 34 44.65 17.67 10.08
CA LYS A 34 43.27 17.18 10.19
C LYS A 34 43.34 15.74 10.69
N GLY A 35 42.93 15.52 11.93
CA GLY A 35 42.70 14.18 12.46
C GLY A 35 41.31 13.70 12.05
N SER A 36 41.22 12.49 11.49
CA SER A 36 39.94 11.84 11.21
C SER A 36 39.73 10.74 12.24
N TYR A 37 38.59 10.80 12.94
CA TYR A 37 38.15 9.78 13.89
C TYR A 37 36.84 9.18 13.38
N TRP A 38 36.59 7.92 13.73
CA TRP A 38 35.34 7.24 13.39
C TRP A 38 34.24 7.73 14.34
N ASP A 39 33.39 8.61 13.83
CA ASP A 39 32.20 9.10 14.54
C ASP A 39 30.95 8.42 13.97
N ILE A 40 30.37 7.54 14.78
CA ILE A 40 29.15 6.79 14.43
C ILE A 40 27.98 7.75 14.21
N SER A 41 27.88 8.82 14.99
CA SER A 41 26.83 9.83 14.85
C SER A 41 26.96 10.57 13.53
N ALA A 42 28.19 10.88 13.10
CA ALA A 42 28.45 11.47 11.80
C ALA A 42 28.12 10.51 10.63
N ILE A 43 28.38 9.20 10.79
CA ILE A 43 28.01 8.19 9.79
C ILE A 43 26.50 8.06 9.67
N LEU A 44 25.78 7.96 10.80
CA LEU A 44 24.32 7.89 10.81
C LEU A 44 23.68 9.14 10.21
N SER A 45 24.23 10.32 10.50
CA SER A 45 23.76 11.60 9.92
C SER A 45 23.98 11.64 8.41
N LYS A 46 25.10 11.11 7.91
CA LYS A 46 25.37 11.03 6.47
C LYS A 46 24.49 9.99 5.78
N LEU A 47 24.22 8.87 6.44
CA LEU A 47 23.35 7.81 5.91
C LEU A 47 21.89 8.27 5.83
N THR A 48 21.40 8.93 6.88
CA THR A 48 20.05 9.54 6.87
C THR A 48 19.93 10.62 5.79
N THR A 49 20.96 11.47 5.63
CA THR A 49 21.02 12.46 4.55
C THR A 49 20.99 11.80 3.17
N CYS A 50 21.75 10.71 2.98
CA CYS A 50 21.74 9.94 1.74
C CYS A 50 20.35 9.35 1.45
N LEU A 51 19.70 8.76 2.45
CA LEU A 51 18.36 8.17 2.31
C LEU A 51 17.33 9.25 1.93
N VAL A 52 17.38 10.43 2.56
CA VAL A 52 16.52 11.56 2.19
C VAL A 52 16.78 12.01 0.75
N ILE A 53 18.03 12.15 0.34
CA ILE A 53 18.39 12.53 -1.04
C ILE A 53 17.86 11.48 -2.04
N LEU A 54 17.90 10.19 -1.71
CA LEU A 54 17.35 9.12 -2.55
C LEU A 54 15.82 9.18 -2.70
N THR A 55 15.10 9.88 -1.82
CA THR A 55 13.65 10.10 -2.00
C THR A 55 13.32 11.25 -2.96
N LEU A 56 14.28 12.14 -3.25
CA LEU A 56 14.05 13.29 -4.14
C LEU A 56 13.73 12.90 -5.58
N PRO A 57 14.44 11.94 -6.24
CA PRO A 57 14.10 11.50 -7.59
C PRO A 57 12.64 11.06 -7.73
N ARG A 58 12.10 10.34 -6.74
CA ARG A 58 10.70 9.91 -6.73
C ARG A 58 9.74 11.10 -6.74
N LYS A 59 10.00 12.13 -5.92
CA LYS A 59 9.17 13.34 -5.88
C LYS A 59 9.28 14.15 -7.17
N ILE A 60 10.48 14.25 -7.74
CA ILE A 60 10.73 14.95 -9.01
C ILE A 60 9.99 14.26 -10.15
N ILE A 61 10.09 12.94 -10.27
CA ILE A 61 9.37 12.17 -11.29
C ILE A 61 7.86 12.35 -11.13
N MET A 62 7.33 12.24 -9.91
CA MET A 62 5.90 12.47 -9.67
C MET A 62 5.46 13.89 -10.03
N PHE A 63 6.29 14.90 -9.75
CA PHE A 63 6.03 16.28 -10.13
C PHE A 63 6.04 16.45 -11.66
N ILE A 64 7.02 15.88 -12.35
CA ILE A 64 7.11 15.93 -13.82
C ILE A 64 5.89 15.25 -14.45
N CYS A 65 5.60 14.00 -14.07
CA CYS A 65 4.48 13.22 -14.60
C CYS A 65 3.13 13.93 -14.40
N THR A 66 2.93 14.64 -13.29
CA THR A 66 1.62 15.22 -12.94
C THR A 66 1.44 16.67 -13.42
N ARG A 67 2.52 17.43 -13.63
CA ARG A 67 2.44 18.87 -13.95
C ARG A 67 3.07 19.28 -15.29
N LEU A 68 4.05 18.54 -15.81
CA LEU A 68 4.87 18.97 -16.95
C LEU A 68 4.54 18.26 -18.28
N LEU A 69 3.59 17.31 -18.29
CA LEU A 69 3.24 16.50 -19.47
C LEU A 69 2.00 17.00 -20.24
N GLY A 70 1.46 18.18 -19.90
CA GLY A 70 0.30 18.75 -20.60
C GLY A 70 -0.96 17.87 -20.46
N HIS A 71 -1.58 17.46 -21.55
CA HIS A 71 -2.81 16.63 -21.49
C HIS A 71 -2.55 15.23 -20.91
N LEU A 72 -1.40 14.62 -21.21
CA LEU A 72 -1.00 13.35 -20.61
C LEU A 72 -0.84 13.46 -19.09
N SER A 73 -0.49 14.65 -18.57
CA SER A 73 -0.39 14.86 -17.13
C SER A 73 -1.74 14.74 -16.42
N THR A 74 -2.86 14.98 -17.11
CA THR A 74 -4.21 14.78 -16.56
C THR A 74 -4.51 13.30 -16.39
N ILE A 75 -4.15 12.49 -17.40
CA ILE A 75 -4.34 11.03 -17.37
C ILE A 75 -3.43 10.43 -16.29
N TYR A 76 -2.15 10.82 -16.26
CA TYR A 76 -1.23 10.39 -15.19
C TYR A 76 -1.68 10.85 -13.81
N TYR A 77 -2.23 12.07 -13.70
CA TYR A 77 -2.76 12.57 -12.43
C TYR A 77 -3.96 11.73 -11.97
N GLN A 78 -4.87 11.35 -12.87
CA GLN A 78 -6.00 10.47 -12.54
C GLN A 78 -5.56 9.05 -12.16
N ALA A 79 -4.53 8.51 -12.83
CA ALA A 79 -4.00 7.19 -12.51
C ALA A 79 -3.19 7.16 -11.20
N VAL A 80 -2.51 8.25 -10.85
CA VAL A 80 -1.67 8.35 -9.64
C VAL A 80 -2.47 8.81 -8.43
N PHE A 81 -3.41 9.73 -8.62
CA PHE A 81 -4.30 10.26 -7.59
C PHE A 81 -5.73 9.83 -7.90
N GLU A 82 -6.11 8.71 -7.31
CA GLU A 82 -7.49 8.31 -7.31
C GLU A 82 -8.30 9.30 -6.44
N GLN A 83 -9.34 9.89 -7.04
CA GLN A 83 -10.25 10.75 -6.29
C GLN A 83 -11.16 9.87 -5.44
N PHE A 84 -10.73 9.57 -4.22
CA PHE A 84 -11.51 8.77 -3.28
C PHE A 84 -12.43 9.66 -2.45
N SER A 85 -13.73 9.60 -2.75
CA SER A 85 -14.81 10.15 -1.92
C SER A 85 -15.49 9.00 -1.19
N ILE A 86 -15.52 9.04 0.14
CA ILE A 86 -16.16 7.98 0.94
C ILE A 86 -17.65 7.85 0.57
N HIS A 87 -18.33 8.97 0.35
CA HIS A 87 -19.74 8.99 -0.02
C HIS A 87 -20.00 8.24 -1.33
N ASP A 88 -19.23 8.57 -2.39
CA ASP A 88 -19.42 7.98 -3.71
C ASP A 88 -18.98 6.52 -3.73
N ALA A 89 -17.93 6.19 -2.97
CA ALA A 89 -17.48 4.81 -2.79
C ALA A 89 -18.55 3.95 -2.10
N VAL A 90 -19.21 4.48 -1.07
CA VAL A 90 -20.29 3.79 -0.36
C VAL A 90 -21.51 3.61 -1.27
N ALA A 91 -21.95 4.68 -1.94
CA ALA A 91 -23.10 4.61 -2.85
C ALA A 91 -22.84 3.63 -4.01
N GLY A 92 -21.66 3.70 -4.62
CA GLY A 92 -21.23 2.80 -5.68
C GLY A 92 -21.16 1.34 -5.21
N MET A 93 -20.59 1.10 -4.03
CA MET A 93 -20.55 -0.23 -3.43
C MET A 93 -21.96 -0.78 -3.16
N SER A 94 -22.83 0.00 -2.52
CA SER A 94 -24.20 -0.42 -2.24
C SER A 94 -24.95 -0.77 -3.53
N ALA A 95 -24.82 0.05 -4.58
CA ALA A 95 -25.45 -0.23 -5.88
C ALA A 95 -24.92 -1.54 -6.51
N ARG A 96 -23.60 -1.78 -6.46
CA ARG A 96 -22.98 -3.01 -6.97
C ARG A 96 -23.40 -4.24 -6.17
N LEU A 97 -23.40 -4.16 -4.84
CA LEU A 97 -23.89 -5.23 -3.97
C LEU A 97 -25.35 -5.58 -4.25
N LEU A 98 -26.21 -4.58 -4.46
CA LEU A 98 -27.60 -4.83 -4.85
C LEU A 98 -27.70 -5.52 -6.22
N ALA A 99 -26.88 -5.10 -7.19
CA ALA A 99 -26.85 -5.70 -8.53
C ALA A 99 -26.36 -7.16 -8.49
N TRP A 100 -25.32 -7.46 -7.71
CA TRP A 100 -24.82 -8.82 -7.54
C TRP A 100 -25.76 -9.68 -6.74
N ASN A 101 -26.38 -9.17 -5.68
CA ASN A 101 -27.40 -9.91 -4.93
C ASN A 101 -28.59 -10.26 -5.84
N ALA A 102 -29.07 -9.32 -6.65
CA ALA A 102 -30.12 -9.61 -7.64
C ALA A 102 -29.69 -10.68 -8.66
N THR A 103 -28.41 -10.75 -9.00
CA THR A 103 -27.84 -11.78 -9.87
C THR A 103 -27.70 -13.12 -9.13
N PHE A 104 -27.29 -13.10 -7.86
CA PHE A 104 -27.17 -14.25 -6.98
C PHE A 104 -28.52 -14.94 -6.83
N VAL A 105 -29.58 -14.21 -6.51
CA VAL A 105 -30.94 -14.76 -6.38
C VAL A 105 -31.40 -15.45 -7.66
N LYS A 106 -30.99 -14.96 -8.85
CA LYS A 106 -31.29 -15.61 -10.14
C LYS A 106 -30.43 -16.85 -10.40
N LEU A 107 -29.22 -16.89 -9.85
CA LEU A 107 -28.29 -17.99 -10.00
C LEU A 107 -28.55 -19.11 -9.00
N ALA A 108 -29.02 -18.78 -7.80
CA ALA A 108 -29.37 -19.71 -6.75
C ALA A 108 -30.39 -20.74 -7.26
N ASP A 109 -30.09 -22.01 -7.00
CA ASP A 109 -30.89 -23.15 -7.46
C ASP A 109 -31.40 -24.01 -6.31
N ARG A 110 -30.79 -23.90 -5.13
CA ARG A 110 -31.18 -24.64 -3.93
C ARG A 110 -31.38 -23.68 -2.76
N GLU A 111 -32.03 -24.20 -1.74
CA GLU A 111 -32.21 -23.53 -0.47
C GLU A 111 -31.62 -24.43 0.63
N HIS A 112 -30.70 -23.88 1.41
CA HIS A 112 -30.08 -24.58 2.54
C HIS A 112 -30.40 -23.80 3.81
N HIS A 113 -31.13 -24.41 4.75
CA HIS A 113 -31.59 -23.75 5.98
C HIS A 113 -32.37 -22.44 5.78
N GLY A 114 -33.18 -22.36 4.72
CA GLY A 114 -33.96 -21.14 4.42
C GLY A 114 -33.15 -20.05 3.70
N ILE A 115 -31.90 -20.34 3.33
CA ILE A 115 -31.01 -19.40 2.65
C ILE A 115 -30.81 -19.88 1.20
N PRO A 116 -31.03 -19.02 0.19
CA PRO A 116 -30.75 -19.37 -1.20
C PRO A 116 -29.25 -19.61 -1.38
N VAL A 117 -28.89 -20.70 -2.06
CA VAL A 117 -27.51 -21.11 -2.31
C VAL A 117 -27.31 -21.56 -3.75
N ILE A 118 -26.07 -21.42 -4.23
CA ILE A 118 -25.65 -21.89 -5.56
C ILE A 118 -24.94 -23.24 -5.41
N SER A 119 -25.47 -24.25 -6.09
CA SER A 119 -24.84 -25.57 -6.19
C SER A 119 -23.73 -25.59 -7.25
N LYS A 120 -22.78 -26.51 -7.07
CA LYS A 120 -21.74 -26.81 -8.06
C LYS A 120 -22.32 -27.18 -9.43
N ASN A 121 -23.41 -27.94 -9.45
CA ASN A 121 -24.08 -28.36 -10.69
C ASN A 121 -24.62 -27.14 -11.46
N ARG A 122 -25.16 -26.17 -10.74
CA ARG A 122 -25.68 -24.93 -11.34
C ARG A 122 -24.58 -24.06 -11.92
N LEU A 123 -23.47 -23.90 -11.19
CA LEU A 123 -22.29 -23.18 -11.70
C LEU A 123 -21.79 -23.83 -12.99
N ARG A 124 -21.69 -25.17 -13.00
CA ARG A 124 -21.25 -25.96 -14.14
C ARG A 124 -22.16 -25.77 -15.36
N GLU A 125 -23.48 -25.88 -15.18
CA GLU A 125 -24.46 -25.64 -16.24
C GLU A 125 -24.30 -24.26 -16.87
N ARG A 126 -24.12 -23.22 -16.04
CA ARG A 126 -23.93 -21.84 -16.52
C ARG A 126 -22.59 -21.68 -17.24
N LEU A 127 -21.51 -22.22 -16.70
CA LEU A 127 -20.19 -22.16 -17.33
C LEU A 127 -20.19 -22.86 -18.71
N TYR A 128 -20.81 -24.04 -18.82
CA TYR A 128 -21.00 -24.72 -20.10
C TYR A 128 -21.81 -23.89 -21.08
N SER A 129 -22.89 -23.26 -20.63
CA SER A 129 -23.72 -22.42 -21.49
C SER A 129 -22.94 -21.23 -22.09
N LEU A 130 -22.03 -20.64 -21.30
CA LEU A 130 -21.16 -19.55 -21.73
C LEU A 130 -20.07 -20.02 -22.72
N MET A 131 -19.52 -21.22 -22.50
CA MET A 131 -18.45 -21.78 -23.33
C MET A 131 -18.95 -22.48 -24.59
N ARG A 132 -20.26 -22.66 -24.76
CA ARG A 132 -20.86 -23.35 -25.93
C ARG A 132 -20.40 -22.80 -27.28
N HIS A 133 -20.13 -21.49 -27.38
CA HIS A 133 -19.66 -20.84 -28.61
C HIS A 133 -18.12 -20.84 -28.76
N ARG A 134 -17.40 -21.24 -27.70
CA ARG A 134 -15.93 -21.25 -27.62
C ARG A 134 -15.35 -22.66 -27.50
N GLY A 135 -16.14 -23.71 -27.80
CA GLY A 135 -15.72 -25.11 -27.65
C GLY A 135 -14.50 -25.54 -28.48
N HIS A 136 -13.96 -24.68 -29.36
CA HIS A 136 -12.68 -24.92 -30.03
C HIS A 136 -11.46 -24.60 -29.16
N GLN A 137 -11.63 -23.82 -28.08
CA GLN A 137 -10.54 -23.42 -27.17
C GLN A 137 -10.50 -24.27 -25.91
N MET A 138 -11.62 -24.89 -25.53
CA MET A 138 -11.74 -25.60 -24.27
C MET A 138 -12.70 -26.77 -24.43
N ASP A 139 -12.23 -27.98 -24.13
CA ASP A 139 -13.04 -29.19 -24.21
C ASP A 139 -14.01 -29.33 -23.01
N SER A 140 -14.88 -30.33 -23.06
CA SER A 140 -15.88 -30.53 -22.00
C SER A 140 -15.27 -30.87 -20.65
N ASP A 141 -14.12 -31.54 -20.62
CA ASP A 141 -13.48 -32.00 -19.39
C ASP A 141 -12.67 -30.87 -18.74
N GLU A 142 -12.04 -30.02 -19.55
CA GLU A 142 -11.40 -28.77 -19.15
C GLU A 142 -12.41 -27.77 -18.58
N VAL A 143 -13.63 -27.68 -19.15
CA VAL A 143 -14.73 -26.89 -18.55
C VAL A 143 -15.14 -27.44 -17.19
N ALA A 144 -15.18 -28.76 -17.02
CA ALA A 144 -15.48 -29.38 -15.73
C ALA A 144 -14.38 -29.09 -14.71
N TYR A 145 -13.12 -29.17 -15.12
CA TYR A 145 -11.96 -28.82 -14.28
C TYR A 145 -11.97 -27.34 -13.89
N LEU A 146 -12.21 -26.43 -14.85
CA LEU A 146 -12.33 -24.99 -14.58
C LEU A 146 -13.47 -24.71 -13.61
N CYS A 147 -14.61 -25.36 -13.80
CA CYS A 147 -15.74 -25.23 -12.88
C CYS A 147 -15.36 -25.68 -11.48
N GLU A 148 -14.65 -26.80 -11.35
CA GLU A 148 -14.24 -27.31 -10.04
C GLU A 148 -13.26 -26.39 -9.35
N TYR A 149 -12.22 -25.98 -10.07
CA TYR A 149 -11.24 -25.04 -9.57
C TYR A 149 -11.89 -23.73 -9.11
N SER A 150 -12.80 -23.17 -9.93
CA SER A 150 -13.52 -21.94 -9.61
C SER A 150 -14.44 -22.11 -8.41
N PHE A 151 -15.13 -23.26 -8.30
CA PHE A 151 -16.02 -23.55 -7.17
C PHE A 151 -15.22 -23.65 -5.87
N GLN A 152 -14.11 -24.39 -5.87
CA GLN A 152 -13.22 -24.50 -4.71
C GLN A 152 -12.60 -23.15 -4.33
N ALA A 153 -12.19 -22.35 -5.31
CA ALA A 153 -11.71 -21.00 -5.07
C ALA A 153 -12.78 -20.15 -4.34
N LEU A 154 -14.03 -20.18 -4.81
CA LEU A 154 -15.15 -19.47 -4.18
C LEU A 154 -15.47 -19.97 -2.75
N LEU A 155 -15.35 -21.27 -2.50
CA LEU A 155 -15.54 -21.83 -1.15
C LEU A 155 -14.43 -21.41 -0.18
N SER A 156 -13.20 -21.25 -0.68
CA SER A 156 -12.05 -20.83 0.14
C SER A 156 -12.10 -19.35 0.55
N MET A 157 -12.94 -18.54 -0.10
CA MET A 157 -13.08 -17.11 0.21
C MET A 157 -13.66 -16.93 1.62
N HIS A 158 -12.85 -16.35 2.52
CA HIS A 158 -13.23 -16.12 3.90
C HIS A 158 -14.17 -14.91 4.05
N VAL A 159 -15.34 -15.15 4.64
CA VAL A 159 -16.27 -14.12 5.13
C VAL A 159 -15.78 -13.66 6.50
N GLY A 160 -14.83 -12.73 6.54
CA GLY A 160 -14.27 -12.25 7.81
C GLY A 160 -12.92 -11.58 7.63
N TRP A 161 -12.89 -10.44 6.95
CA TRP A 161 -11.66 -9.67 6.76
C TRP A 161 -11.35 -8.83 8.01
N SER A 162 -10.33 -9.21 8.76
CA SER A 162 -9.69 -8.35 9.75
C SER A 162 -8.48 -7.66 9.12
N ILE A 163 -8.36 -6.33 9.26
CA ILE A 163 -7.21 -5.52 8.82
C ILE A 163 -5.87 -6.09 9.37
N ARG A 164 -5.90 -6.85 10.46
CA ARG A 164 -4.70 -7.54 11.00
C ARG A 164 -4.18 -8.65 10.10
N ASP A 165 -5.04 -9.30 9.30
CA ASP A 165 -4.64 -10.40 8.41
C ASP A 165 -3.98 -9.86 7.14
N GLN A 166 -4.35 -8.66 6.69
CA GLN A 166 -3.71 -7.97 5.54
C GLN A 166 -2.24 -7.62 5.81
N LEU A 167 -1.90 -7.25 7.05
CA LEU A 167 -0.51 -6.99 7.44
C LEU A 167 0.34 -8.27 7.57
N GLN A 168 -0.30 -9.43 7.78
CA GLN A 168 0.39 -10.73 7.72
C GLN A 168 0.47 -11.29 6.29
N GLY A 169 -0.51 -11.00 5.43
CA GLY A 169 -0.57 -11.47 4.04
C GLY A 169 0.55 -10.95 3.14
N VAL A 170 1.02 -9.72 3.35
CA VAL A 170 2.16 -9.15 2.60
C VAL A 170 3.49 -9.86 2.89
N ARG A 171 3.57 -10.66 3.97
CA ARG A 171 4.75 -11.49 4.29
C ARG A 171 4.68 -12.90 3.69
N ASN A 172 3.52 -13.36 3.22
CA ASN A 172 3.27 -14.74 2.80
C ASN A 172 2.88 -14.89 1.31
N GLU A 173 3.24 -13.95 0.44
CA GLU A 173 3.04 -14.11 -1.02
C GLU A 173 3.80 -15.31 -1.64
N VAL A 174 4.75 -15.91 -0.92
CA VAL A 174 5.48 -17.13 -1.35
C VAL A 174 4.70 -18.43 -1.01
N GLY A 175 3.53 -18.36 -0.37
CA GLY A 175 2.79 -19.53 0.14
C GLY A 175 1.54 -19.97 -0.63
N TRP A 176 1.02 -19.16 -1.56
CA TRP A 176 -0.30 -19.38 -2.18
C TRP A 176 -0.42 -20.63 -3.06
N GLN A 177 0.69 -21.29 -3.40
CA GLN A 177 0.69 -22.50 -4.25
C GLN A 177 0.59 -23.83 -3.47
N ARG A 178 0.68 -23.86 -2.14
CA ARG A 178 0.73 -25.14 -1.37
C ARG A 178 -0.43 -25.43 -0.42
N GLY A 179 -1.36 -24.49 -0.21
CA GLY A 179 -2.45 -24.66 0.76
C GLY A 179 -3.79 -25.12 0.18
N LEU A 180 -3.98 -25.06 -1.15
CA LEU A 180 -5.27 -25.36 -1.78
C LEU A 180 -5.57 -26.87 -1.94
N THR A 181 -4.57 -27.73 -1.80
CA THR A 181 -4.74 -29.17 -2.03
C THR A 181 -5.05 -29.99 -0.78
N ASP A 182 -4.64 -29.57 0.41
CA ASP A 182 -4.69 -30.48 1.58
C ASP A 182 -5.94 -30.32 2.44
N ASP A 183 -6.53 -29.11 2.55
CA ASP A 183 -7.73 -28.88 3.37
C ASP A 183 -9.05 -29.13 2.62
N ALA A 184 -9.05 -29.07 1.28
CA ALA A 184 -10.23 -29.35 0.46
C ALA A 184 -10.54 -30.86 0.33
N ILE A 185 -9.53 -31.72 0.52
CA ILE A 185 -9.69 -33.19 0.35
C ILE A 185 -10.36 -33.84 1.57
N ASN A 186 -10.38 -33.19 2.75
CA ASN A 186 -10.85 -33.80 4.00
C ASN A 186 -12.30 -33.48 4.43
N LYS A 187 -13.08 -32.74 3.63
CA LYS A 187 -14.51 -32.41 3.92
C LYS A 187 -15.52 -33.22 3.08
N SER A 188 -15.26 -34.50 2.86
CA SER A 188 -16.04 -35.40 2.00
C SER A 188 -17.38 -35.89 2.58
N GLY A 189 -18.19 -35.01 3.20
CA GLY A 189 -19.49 -35.40 3.77
C GLY A 189 -20.57 -34.33 3.86
N GLN A 190 -20.27 -33.04 3.61
CA GLN A 190 -21.29 -31.99 3.53
C GLN A 190 -21.44 -31.55 2.08
N GLU A 191 -22.69 -31.41 1.60
CA GLU A 191 -22.92 -30.77 0.31
C GLU A 191 -22.38 -29.34 0.39
N GLU A 192 -21.33 -29.05 -0.39
CA GLU A 192 -20.72 -27.73 -0.42
C GLU A 192 -21.57 -26.80 -1.28
N PHE A 193 -21.88 -25.62 -0.75
CA PHE A 193 -22.67 -24.60 -1.44
C PHE A 193 -22.00 -23.24 -1.34
N ILE A 194 -22.27 -22.40 -2.33
CA ILE A 194 -21.89 -20.99 -2.33
C ILE A 194 -23.08 -20.19 -1.80
N ASP A 195 -22.89 -19.49 -0.69
CA ASP A 195 -23.84 -18.55 -0.11
C ASP A 195 -23.72 -17.16 -0.77
N CYS A 196 -24.66 -16.27 -0.43
CA CYS A 196 -24.69 -14.92 -0.95
C CYS A 196 -23.43 -14.12 -0.56
N ASP A 197 -22.93 -14.34 0.66
CA ASP A 197 -21.79 -13.60 1.18
C ASP A 197 -20.49 -13.96 0.46
N ARG A 198 -20.19 -15.24 0.24
CA ARG A 198 -19.03 -15.68 -0.55
C ARG A 198 -19.12 -15.21 -1.99
N TYR A 199 -20.31 -15.25 -2.58
CA TYR A 199 -20.54 -14.72 -3.92
C TYR A 199 -20.26 -13.22 -4.01
N ASN A 200 -20.79 -12.43 -3.07
CA ASN A 200 -20.56 -10.99 -3.02
C ASN A 200 -19.09 -10.66 -2.77
N VAL A 201 -18.44 -11.36 -1.83
CA VAL A 201 -16.99 -11.20 -1.58
C VAL A 201 -16.21 -11.43 -2.87
N ALA A 202 -16.48 -12.52 -3.59
CA ALA A 202 -15.84 -12.84 -4.86
C ALA A 202 -16.01 -11.72 -5.91
N CYS A 203 -17.21 -11.14 -5.99
CA CYS A 203 -17.49 -10.05 -6.92
C CYS A 203 -16.83 -8.72 -6.51
N THR A 204 -16.51 -8.53 -5.21
CA THR A 204 -15.84 -7.33 -4.67
C THR A 204 -14.32 -7.42 -4.54
N LEU A 205 -13.68 -8.55 -4.87
CA LEU A 205 -12.26 -8.79 -4.54
C LEU A 205 -11.28 -7.74 -5.08
N TYR A 206 -11.64 -7.06 -6.17
CA TYR A 206 -10.79 -6.09 -6.85
C TYR A 206 -11.17 -4.64 -6.54
N GLU A 207 -11.95 -4.41 -5.50
CA GLU A 207 -12.42 -3.07 -5.15
C GLU A 207 -11.59 -2.45 -4.04
N ASP A 208 -11.34 -1.15 -4.17
CA ASP A 208 -10.44 -0.41 -3.27
C ASP A 208 -11.00 -0.28 -1.84
N LEU A 209 -12.31 -0.43 -1.68
CA LEU A 209 -13.01 -0.37 -0.40
C LEU A 209 -13.78 -1.67 -0.18
N SER A 210 -13.50 -2.41 0.88
CA SER A 210 -14.24 -3.64 1.18
C SER A 210 -15.61 -3.35 1.78
N PHE A 211 -16.61 -4.19 1.49
CA PHE A 211 -17.95 -4.08 2.08
C PHE A 211 -17.90 -4.09 3.62
N ASP A 212 -17.09 -4.96 4.22
CA ASP A 212 -16.92 -5.04 5.66
C ASP A 212 -16.35 -3.73 6.27
N ALA A 213 -15.46 -3.03 5.55
CA ALA A 213 -14.98 -1.72 5.98
C ALA A 213 -16.10 -0.67 5.98
N ILE A 214 -17.04 -0.74 5.03
CA ILE A 214 -18.22 0.12 5.00
C ILE A 214 -19.16 -0.22 6.16
N VAL A 215 -19.46 -1.49 6.38
CA VAL A 215 -20.32 -1.92 7.50
C VAL A 215 -19.73 -1.43 8.83
N LYS A 216 -18.42 -1.61 9.05
CA LYS A 216 -17.70 -1.08 10.22
C LYS A 216 -17.64 0.45 10.26
N LEU A 217 -17.68 1.12 9.11
CA LEU A 217 -17.74 2.58 9.06
C LEU A 217 -19.09 3.08 9.56
N PHE A 218 -20.19 2.41 9.19
CA PHE A 218 -21.57 2.76 9.56
C PHE A 218 -22.06 2.15 10.88
N ASP A 219 -21.26 1.30 11.52
CA ASP A 219 -21.56 0.75 12.84
C ASP A 219 -21.75 1.88 13.88
N ARG A 220 -22.94 1.96 14.46
CA ARG A 220 -23.33 2.98 15.44
C ARG A 220 -22.66 2.74 16.81
N ASP A 221 -22.39 1.49 17.15
CA ASP A 221 -21.85 1.11 18.46
C ASP A 221 -20.32 1.24 18.53
N ARG A 222 -19.68 1.60 17.41
CA ARG A 222 -18.24 1.80 17.31
C ARG A 222 -17.75 2.99 18.13
N ARG A 223 -16.75 2.74 18.99
CA ARG A 223 -16.06 3.79 19.75
C ARG A 223 -15.12 4.61 18.85
N ARG A 224 -15.52 5.83 18.52
CA ARG A 224 -14.69 6.77 17.74
C ARG A 224 -13.58 7.37 18.60
N ARG A 225 -12.34 7.33 18.11
CA ARG A 225 -11.21 8.01 18.75
C ARG A 225 -11.19 9.50 18.41
N PHE A 226 -10.45 10.30 19.19
CA PHE A 226 -10.35 11.75 18.98
C PHE A 226 -9.96 12.13 17.54
N LEU A 227 -8.95 11.46 16.97
CA LEU A 227 -8.49 11.72 15.60
C LEU A 227 -9.56 11.35 14.56
N GLU A 228 -10.25 10.25 14.78
CA GLU A 228 -11.34 9.82 13.91
C GLU A 228 -12.46 10.86 13.89
N ARG A 229 -12.81 11.43 15.04
CA ARG A 229 -13.79 12.51 15.13
C ARG A 229 -13.34 13.79 14.42
N LEU A 230 -12.04 14.08 14.38
CA LEU A 230 -11.48 15.25 13.70
C LEU A 230 -11.44 15.09 12.18
N PHE A 231 -11.17 13.88 11.69
CA PHE A 231 -11.01 13.57 10.26
C PHE A 231 -12.27 12.99 9.61
N THR A 232 -13.34 12.73 10.37
CA THR A 232 -14.62 12.28 9.80
C THR A 232 -15.29 13.46 9.09
N PRO A 233 -15.67 13.33 7.79
CA PRO A 233 -16.42 14.36 7.07
C PRO A 233 -17.73 14.73 7.78
N ARG A 234 -18.16 15.99 7.68
CA ARG A 234 -19.39 16.48 8.36
C ARG A 234 -20.63 15.70 7.95
N GLU A 235 -20.73 15.31 6.68
CA GLU A 235 -21.82 14.48 6.14
C GLU A 235 -21.98 13.14 6.88
N LEU A 236 -20.85 12.50 7.25
CA LEU A 236 -20.85 11.26 8.04
C LEU A 236 -21.00 11.51 9.54
N ALA A 237 -20.80 12.75 10.01
CA ALA A 237 -21.03 13.11 11.39
C ALA A 237 -22.52 13.34 11.69
N GLU A 238 -23.31 13.79 10.72
CA GLU A 238 -24.76 14.03 10.86
C GLU A 238 -25.59 12.75 10.99
N ILE A 239 -25.08 11.61 10.53
CA ILE A 239 -25.76 10.30 10.60
C ILE A 239 -25.72 9.72 12.05
N TYR A 240 -24.91 10.29 12.95
CA TYR A 240 -24.63 9.76 14.29
C TYR A 240 -25.17 10.63 15.42
#